data_AF-A0A959FU98-F1
#
_entry.id   AF-A0A959FU98-F1
#
_cell.length_a   1.000
_cell.length_b   1.000
_cell.length_c   1.000
_cell.angle_alpha   90.00
_cell.angle_beta   90.00
_cell.angle_gamma   90.00
#
_symmetry.space_group_name_H-M   'P 1'
#
loop_
_entity.id
_entity.type
_entity.pdbx_description
1 polymer ?
#
loop_
_entity_poly.entity_id
_entity_poly.type
_entity_poly.pdbx_seq_one_letter_code
_entity_poly.pdbx_strand_id
1 'polypeptide(L)'
;MKKGYAWLIFSLGLTVSLSAQTLAEWQLDDLNYAQATNVATNLTAADFQRGNGISAITYAPTGATASNWSAFTSRESADYFEICVTADNGRTVEITGISYQERRTADGIRTFDLRYSTDGFATNTLLDNVLVPDNTLQRFHSSSMSMKIKPGEQICYRWYGYQSEADAGEWEIDNITLSGTVLAPCAAPTSIGTITPNTITPTTMRLQLGAGGDGVARIIFMRAGAPVEAIPCQGDSYVADNHFGDGDQVGPDTYVVGLTASDNANILITGLSPGTTYYVAVYEFSSLCYYNTPATASAATDCHVASPAYAEMTAPLDGRVSMLWTNPGCADQVLVLASPSPISGTPTGDGSQYVPNVMYGAGTYSADFSAGAYPVYVGTGEHLTVTGLSNGTLYYFAIFTYYNGSWSVALTFTETPVNGCDELGGDHVFVNEFHYWDAGVDQDEGVEIIGPAGTDLSLYEVYI
;
A
#
# COMPACT_ATOMS: atom_id res chain seq x y z
N MET A 1 13.10 13.83 30.63
CA MET A 1 12.23 13.21 31.64
C MET A 1 10.93 12.80 30.95
N LYS A 2 10.84 11.52 30.56
CA LYS A 2 9.69 10.94 29.86
C LYS A 2 8.55 10.75 30.87
N LYS A 3 7.43 11.45 30.72
CA LYS A 3 6.18 11.15 31.43
C LYS A 3 5.29 10.37 30.47
N GLY A 4 5.38 9.04 30.54
CA GLY A 4 4.41 8.16 29.90
C GLY A 4 3.09 8.25 30.63
N TYR A 5 2.02 8.59 29.92
CA TYR A 5 0.65 8.36 30.35
C TYR A 5 0.16 7.08 29.66
N ALA A 6 0.65 5.94 30.15
CA ALA A 6 0.00 4.66 29.88
C ALA A 6 -1.22 4.58 30.81
N TRP A 7 -2.40 4.92 30.27
CA TRP A 7 -3.64 4.54 30.94
C TRP A 7 -3.81 3.04 30.73
N LEU A 8 -3.52 2.27 31.79
CA LEU A 8 -3.96 0.89 31.94
C LEU A 8 -5.49 0.89 31.89
N ILE A 9 -6.06 0.55 30.73
CA ILE A 9 -7.33 -0.15 30.71
C ILE A 9 -6.98 -1.61 30.98
N PHE A 10 -6.88 -1.97 32.27
CA PHE A 10 -6.97 -3.37 32.67
C PHE A 10 -8.43 -3.76 32.45
N SER A 11 -8.80 -4.04 31.20
CA SER A 11 -9.96 -4.87 30.97
C SER A 11 -9.53 -6.24 31.48
N LEU A 12 -10.05 -6.63 32.64
CA LEU A 12 -10.15 -8.03 33.00
C LEU A 12 -11.18 -8.65 32.03
N GLY A 13 -10.83 -8.65 30.75
CA GLY A 13 -11.53 -9.38 29.72
C GLY A 13 -11.26 -10.82 30.05
N LEU A 14 -12.25 -11.46 30.69
CA LEU A 14 -12.41 -12.88 30.52
C LEU A 14 -12.47 -13.09 29.01
N THR A 15 -11.34 -13.42 28.39
CA THR A 15 -11.31 -13.91 27.01
C THR A 15 -12.00 -15.26 27.08
N VAL A 16 -13.33 -15.23 27.08
CA VAL A 16 -14.11 -16.38 26.66
C VAL A 16 -13.69 -16.55 25.23
N SER A 17 -12.72 -17.43 25.01
CA SER A 17 -12.41 -17.93 23.69
C SER A 17 -13.72 -18.54 23.21
N LEU A 18 -14.51 -17.76 22.46
CA LEU A 18 -15.66 -18.27 21.74
C LEU A 18 -15.08 -19.35 20.84
N SER A 19 -15.38 -20.61 21.15
CA SER A 19 -14.95 -21.72 20.30
C SER A 19 -15.47 -21.45 18.90
N ALA A 20 -14.59 -21.44 17.91
CA ALA A 20 -14.99 -21.30 16.52
C ALA A 20 -16.14 -22.28 16.21
N GLN A 21 -17.25 -21.75 15.71
CA GLN A 21 -18.35 -22.54 15.17
C GLN A 21 -18.09 -22.86 13.70
N THR A 22 -18.81 -23.84 13.16
CA THR A 22 -18.96 -24.00 11.71
C THR A 22 -19.72 -22.80 11.15
N LEU A 23 -19.15 -22.14 10.14
CA LEU A 23 -19.80 -21.08 9.38
C LEU A 23 -20.59 -21.64 8.19
N ALA A 24 -20.00 -22.56 7.44
CA ALA A 24 -20.65 -23.26 6.34
C ALA A 24 -19.86 -24.53 5.99
N GLU A 25 -20.55 -25.50 5.40
CA GLU A 25 -19.96 -26.73 4.91
C GLU A 25 -20.37 -27.00 3.46
N TRP A 26 -19.50 -27.64 2.70
CA TRP A 26 -19.81 -28.20 1.40
C TRP A 26 -19.42 -29.67 1.42
N GLN A 27 -20.43 -30.54 1.46
CA GLN A 27 -20.25 -31.99 1.50
C GLN A 27 -19.84 -32.55 0.14
N LEU A 28 -20.18 -31.89 -0.98
CA LEU A 28 -19.71 -32.21 -2.34
C LEU A 28 -19.93 -33.66 -2.81
N ASP A 29 -20.88 -34.37 -2.22
CA ASP A 29 -21.25 -35.73 -2.58
C ASP A 29 -22.39 -35.78 -3.63
N ASP A 30 -22.80 -36.98 -4.03
CA ASP A 30 -23.88 -37.21 -5.01
C ASP A 30 -25.30 -36.95 -4.46
N LEU A 31 -25.42 -36.53 -3.20
CA LEU A 31 -26.69 -36.16 -2.57
C LEU A 31 -26.82 -34.65 -2.41
N ASN A 32 -25.75 -33.97 -2.02
CA ASN A 32 -25.69 -32.56 -1.72
C ASN A 32 -25.19 -31.73 -2.92
N TYR A 33 -24.51 -32.35 -3.88
CA TYR A 33 -23.97 -31.70 -5.07
C TYR A 33 -23.14 -30.47 -4.70
N ALA A 34 -23.42 -29.31 -5.32
CA ALA A 34 -22.73 -28.05 -5.06
C ALA A 34 -23.16 -27.35 -3.77
N GLN A 35 -24.25 -27.77 -3.13
CA GLN A 35 -24.94 -26.92 -2.17
C GLN A 35 -24.17 -26.74 -0.86
N ALA A 36 -24.17 -25.51 -0.36
CA ALA A 36 -23.72 -25.23 0.98
C ALA A 36 -24.73 -25.73 2.02
N THR A 37 -24.23 -26.39 3.06
CA THR A 37 -25.00 -26.93 4.19
C THR A 37 -24.48 -26.35 5.51
N ASN A 38 -25.23 -26.52 6.60
CA ASN A 38 -24.84 -26.05 7.94
C ASN A 38 -24.40 -24.57 7.98
N VAL A 39 -25.06 -23.74 7.17
CA VAL A 39 -24.76 -22.31 7.07
C VAL A 39 -25.21 -21.60 8.34
N ALA A 40 -24.28 -20.90 8.99
CA ALA A 40 -24.54 -20.15 10.21
C ALA A 40 -25.61 -19.07 9.98
N THR A 41 -26.42 -18.80 11.02
CA THR A 41 -27.46 -17.76 10.91
C THR A 41 -26.83 -16.39 10.68
N ASN A 42 -27.41 -15.62 9.75
CA ASN A 42 -26.92 -14.33 9.27
C ASN A 42 -25.61 -14.38 8.47
N LEU A 43 -25.41 -15.51 7.79
CA LEU A 43 -24.38 -15.71 6.78
C LEU A 43 -25.06 -16.29 5.54
N THR A 44 -24.64 -15.84 4.37
CA THR A 44 -25.01 -16.47 3.10
C THR A 44 -23.79 -17.24 2.55
N ALA A 45 -23.99 -18.49 2.13
CA ALA A 45 -22.95 -19.28 1.48
C ALA A 45 -23.40 -19.66 0.06
N ALA A 46 -22.55 -19.43 -0.93
CA ALA A 46 -22.83 -19.76 -2.31
C ALA A 46 -22.62 -21.26 -2.58
N ASP A 47 -23.27 -21.77 -3.63
CA ASP A 47 -22.97 -23.10 -4.15
C ASP A 47 -21.50 -23.19 -4.61
N PHE A 48 -20.89 -24.35 -4.43
CA PHE A 48 -19.54 -24.66 -4.91
C PHE A 48 -19.46 -24.54 -6.43
N GLN A 49 -18.43 -23.84 -6.92
CA GLN A 49 -18.24 -23.54 -8.33
C GLN A 49 -16.87 -23.99 -8.83
N ARG A 50 -16.68 -23.82 -10.13
CA ARG A 50 -15.38 -23.98 -10.79
C ARG A 50 -15.12 -22.85 -11.78
N GLY A 51 -13.85 -22.61 -12.05
CA GLY A 51 -13.41 -21.86 -13.23
C GLY A 51 -13.71 -22.62 -14.52
N ASN A 52 -13.70 -21.90 -15.65
CA ASN A 52 -14.06 -22.46 -16.95
C ASN A 52 -12.92 -23.19 -17.67
N GLY A 53 -11.69 -23.18 -17.12
CA GLY A 53 -10.53 -23.87 -17.70
C GLY A 53 -10.51 -25.38 -17.47
N ILE A 54 -11.16 -25.86 -16.41
CA ILE A 54 -11.27 -27.31 -16.11
C ILE A 54 -12.58 -27.92 -16.64
N SER A 55 -12.72 -29.25 -16.56
CA SER A 55 -13.95 -29.95 -16.94
C SER A 55 -15.15 -29.56 -16.08
N ALA A 56 -16.37 -29.91 -16.52
CA ALA A 56 -17.54 -29.87 -15.63
C ALA A 56 -17.31 -30.73 -14.37
N ILE A 57 -17.86 -30.29 -13.23
CA ILE A 57 -17.77 -31.03 -11.98
C ILE A 57 -18.65 -32.28 -12.09
N THR A 58 -18.08 -33.42 -11.69
CA THR A 58 -18.84 -34.64 -11.42
C THR A 58 -18.89 -34.85 -9.91
N TYR A 59 -20.10 -34.92 -9.36
CA TYR A 59 -20.32 -35.23 -7.94
C TYR A 59 -20.48 -36.74 -7.77
N ALA A 60 -19.66 -37.32 -6.91
CA ALA A 60 -19.68 -38.73 -6.55
C ALA A 60 -19.76 -38.86 -5.02
N PRO A 61 -20.05 -40.04 -4.46
CA PRO A 61 -20.05 -40.25 -3.01
C PRO A 61 -18.74 -39.89 -2.29
N THR A 62 -17.66 -39.67 -3.03
CA THR A 62 -16.33 -39.36 -2.52
C THR A 62 -15.94 -37.89 -2.66
N GLY A 63 -16.71 -37.08 -3.39
CA GLY A 63 -16.44 -35.64 -3.55
C GLY A 63 -16.71 -35.11 -4.96
N ALA A 64 -16.39 -33.83 -5.13
CA ALA A 64 -16.48 -33.10 -6.40
C ALA A 64 -15.18 -33.30 -7.20
N THR A 65 -15.31 -33.88 -8.39
CA THR A 65 -14.18 -34.22 -9.26
C THR A 65 -14.18 -33.39 -10.55
N ALA A 66 -13.00 -32.97 -10.99
CA ALA A 66 -12.77 -32.39 -12.31
C ALA A 66 -11.41 -32.83 -12.90
N SER A 67 -11.29 -32.74 -14.23
CA SER A 67 -10.09 -33.01 -15.04
C SER A 67 -9.72 -31.78 -15.89
N ASN A 68 -8.75 -31.92 -16.80
CA ASN A 68 -8.14 -30.85 -17.60
C ASN A 68 -7.43 -29.78 -16.76
N TRP A 69 -6.76 -30.19 -15.69
CA TRP A 69 -5.92 -29.29 -14.91
C TRP A 69 -4.62 -28.99 -15.65
N SER A 70 -4.11 -27.77 -15.53
CA SER A 70 -2.87 -27.34 -16.16
C SER A 70 -1.68 -28.29 -15.92
N ALA A 71 -0.99 -28.66 -17.00
CA ALA A 71 0.28 -29.41 -16.95
C ALA A 71 1.50 -28.51 -16.67
N PHE A 72 1.32 -27.18 -16.65
CA PHE A 72 2.40 -26.24 -16.43
C PHE A 72 2.91 -26.24 -14.98
N THR A 73 4.10 -25.68 -14.77
CA THR A 73 4.70 -25.51 -13.44
C THR A 73 4.10 -24.36 -12.63
N SER A 74 3.11 -23.66 -13.18
CA SER A 74 2.39 -22.56 -12.56
C SER A 74 0.89 -22.72 -12.77
N ARG A 75 0.09 -22.22 -11.81
CA ARG A 75 -1.37 -22.18 -11.93
C ARG A 75 -1.82 -21.33 -13.12
N GLU A 76 -2.97 -21.68 -13.69
CA GLU A 76 -3.70 -20.86 -14.64
C GLU A 76 -4.90 -20.19 -13.96
N SER A 77 -5.22 -18.95 -14.34
CA SER A 77 -6.26 -18.17 -13.65
C SER A 77 -7.68 -18.71 -13.80
N ALA A 78 -7.91 -19.54 -14.82
CA ALA A 78 -9.20 -20.17 -15.12
C ALA A 78 -9.37 -21.58 -14.52
N ASP A 79 -8.31 -22.15 -13.92
CA ASP A 79 -8.28 -23.54 -13.47
C ASP A 79 -8.43 -23.61 -11.96
N TYR A 80 -9.68 -23.57 -11.48
CA TYR A 80 -9.93 -23.58 -10.05
C TYR A 80 -11.27 -24.20 -9.64
N PHE A 81 -11.34 -24.63 -8.39
CA PHE A 81 -12.58 -24.75 -7.62
C PHE A 81 -12.82 -23.51 -6.76
N GLU A 82 -14.08 -23.15 -6.47
CA GLU A 82 -14.41 -21.95 -5.71
C GLU A 82 -15.55 -22.17 -4.71
N ILE A 83 -15.40 -21.58 -3.52
CA ILE A 83 -16.51 -21.30 -2.59
C ILE A 83 -16.51 -19.83 -2.24
N CYS A 84 -17.68 -19.30 -1.89
CA CYS A 84 -17.82 -17.94 -1.38
C CYS A 84 -18.80 -17.90 -0.21
N VAL A 85 -18.50 -17.04 0.77
CA VAL A 85 -19.44 -16.66 1.83
C VAL A 85 -19.58 -15.15 1.89
N THR A 86 -20.77 -14.68 2.20
CA THR A 86 -21.12 -13.26 2.32
C THR A 86 -21.72 -13.02 3.68
N ALA A 87 -21.21 -12.02 4.40
CA ALA A 87 -21.81 -11.58 5.64
C ALA A 87 -23.14 -10.88 5.36
N ASP A 88 -24.22 -11.29 6.02
CA ASP A 88 -25.50 -10.63 5.84
C ASP A 88 -25.45 -9.18 6.34
N ASN A 89 -26.37 -8.34 5.84
CA ASN A 89 -26.38 -6.93 6.19
C ASN A 89 -26.48 -6.71 7.72
N GLY A 90 -25.70 -5.76 8.24
CA GLY A 90 -25.54 -5.48 9.67
C GLY A 90 -24.71 -6.50 10.45
N ARG A 91 -24.06 -7.50 9.82
CA ARG A 91 -23.23 -8.49 10.51
C ARG A 91 -21.77 -8.43 10.12
N THR A 92 -20.91 -8.61 11.11
CA THR A 92 -19.49 -8.92 10.92
C THR A 92 -19.30 -10.42 11.14
N VAL A 93 -18.50 -11.04 10.28
CA VAL A 93 -18.16 -12.46 10.40
C VAL A 93 -16.66 -12.57 10.53
N GLU A 94 -16.21 -13.25 11.58
CA GLU A 94 -14.82 -13.60 11.79
C GLU A 94 -14.59 -15.02 11.30
N ILE A 95 -13.57 -15.22 10.47
CA ILE A 95 -13.18 -16.50 9.90
C ILE A 95 -11.84 -16.89 10.51
N THR A 96 -11.85 -18.05 11.17
CA THR A 96 -10.72 -18.55 11.94
C THR A 96 -10.02 -19.75 11.30
N GLY A 97 -10.65 -20.37 10.30
CA GLY A 97 -9.99 -21.42 9.55
C GLY A 97 -10.84 -22.03 8.44
N ILE A 98 -10.17 -22.81 7.61
CA ILE A 98 -10.77 -23.62 6.56
C ILE A 98 -10.15 -25.02 6.63
N SER A 99 -10.98 -26.06 6.44
CA SER A 99 -10.51 -27.44 6.31
C SER A 99 -11.22 -28.13 5.16
N TYR A 100 -10.56 -29.11 4.54
CA TYR A 100 -11.10 -29.85 3.42
C TYR A 100 -10.33 -31.15 3.23
N GLN A 101 -10.87 -32.03 2.41
CA GLN A 101 -10.21 -33.24 1.96
C GLN A 101 -9.95 -33.16 0.46
N GLU A 102 -8.86 -33.78 0.00
CA GLU A 102 -8.57 -33.91 -1.42
C GLU A 102 -7.96 -35.26 -1.74
N ARG A 103 -8.12 -35.69 -2.99
CA ARG A 103 -7.32 -36.76 -3.59
C ARG A 103 -7.19 -36.55 -5.09
N ARG A 104 -6.19 -37.18 -5.69
CA ARG A 104 -5.96 -37.21 -7.13
C ARG A 104 -6.04 -38.63 -7.68
N THR A 105 -6.28 -38.75 -8.98
CA THR A 105 -5.97 -39.98 -9.73
C THR A 105 -4.47 -40.15 -9.94
N ALA A 106 -4.04 -41.29 -10.50
CA ALA A 106 -2.63 -41.59 -10.73
C ALA A 106 -1.93 -40.52 -11.59
N ASP A 107 -2.66 -39.91 -12.53
CA ASP A 107 -2.13 -38.92 -13.48
C ASP A 107 -2.66 -37.48 -13.23
N GLY A 108 -3.25 -37.22 -12.05
CA GLY A 108 -3.80 -35.90 -11.69
C GLY A 108 -2.75 -34.84 -11.32
N ILE A 109 -3.18 -33.75 -10.69
CA ILE A 109 -2.30 -32.63 -10.30
C ILE A 109 -1.16 -33.04 -9.36
N ARG A 110 -0.04 -32.30 -9.37
CA ARG A 110 1.09 -32.52 -8.44
C ARG A 110 1.31 -31.38 -7.46
N THR A 111 0.64 -30.26 -7.67
CA THR A 111 0.67 -29.10 -6.77
C THR A 111 -0.68 -28.39 -6.80
N PHE A 112 -1.08 -27.77 -5.69
CA PHE A 112 -2.15 -26.78 -5.70
C PHE A 112 -1.85 -25.54 -4.85
N ASP A 113 -2.44 -24.41 -5.25
CA ASP A 113 -2.53 -23.18 -4.44
C ASP A 113 -3.94 -23.06 -3.87
N LEU A 114 -4.07 -22.83 -2.56
CA LEU A 114 -5.30 -22.29 -1.95
C LEU A 114 -5.12 -20.79 -1.77
N ARG A 115 -6.02 -20.01 -2.36
CA ARG A 115 -5.98 -18.54 -2.32
C ARG A 115 -7.33 -17.98 -1.92
N TYR A 116 -7.35 -16.79 -1.34
CA TYR A 116 -8.59 -16.09 -1.04
C TYR A 116 -8.57 -14.66 -1.58
N SER A 117 -9.76 -14.09 -1.73
CA SER A 117 -9.99 -12.71 -2.18
C SER A 117 -11.31 -12.17 -1.63
N THR A 118 -11.35 -10.86 -1.41
CA THR A 118 -12.57 -10.09 -1.04
C THR A 118 -13.01 -9.11 -2.14
N ASP A 119 -12.36 -9.14 -3.31
CA ASP A 119 -12.56 -8.18 -4.41
C ASP A 119 -12.82 -8.86 -5.77
N GLY A 120 -13.37 -10.08 -5.73
CA GLY A 120 -13.65 -10.85 -6.95
C GLY A 120 -12.39 -11.35 -7.65
N PHE A 121 -11.29 -11.56 -6.91
CA PHE A 121 -9.98 -11.98 -7.39
C PHE A 121 -9.25 -10.96 -8.27
N ALA A 122 -9.60 -9.66 -8.18
CA ALA A 122 -8.75 -8.60 -8.73
C ALA A 122 -7.40 -8.58 -8.00
N THR A 123 -7.42 -8.75 -6.68
CA THR A 123 -6.27 -9.12 -5.85
C THR A 123 -6.56 -10.43 -5.12
N ASN A 124 -5.50 -11.15 -4.73
CA ASN A 124 -5.64 -12.40 -3.99
C ASN A 124 -4.42 -12.68 -3.12
N THR A 125 -4.65 -13.37 -2.01
CA THR A 125 -3.61 -13.77 -1.07
C THR A 125 -3.43 -15.28 -1.10
N LEU A 126 -2.17 -15.73 -1.13
CA LEU A 126 -1.83 -17.14 -0.99
C LEU A 126 -2.04 -17.56 0.46
N LEU A 127 -2.90 -18.56 0.68
CA LEU A 127 -3.08 -19.20 1.97
C LEU A 127 -2.15 -20.41 2.10
N ASP A 128 -2.19 -21.32 1.13
CA ASP A 128 -1.34 -22.51 1.10
C ASP A 128 -0.82 -22.79 -0.31
N ASN A 129 0.41 -23.28 -0.40
CA ASN A 129 0.96 -23.92 -1.59
C ASN A 129 1.37 -25.35 -1.19
N VAL A 130 0.74 -26.35 -1.81
CA VAL A 130 0.83 -27.74 -1.36
C VAL A 130 1.33 -28.61 -2.50
N LEU A 131 2.46 -29.28 -2.25
CA LEU A 131 2.93 -30.38 -3.11
C LEU A 131 2.10 -31.63 -2.80
N VAL A 132 1.47 -32.18 -3.83
CA VAL A 132 0.60 -33.36 -3.73
C VAL A 132 1.45 -34.62 -3.97
N PRO A 133 1.51 -35.55 -2.99
CA PRO A 133 2.21 -36.82 -3.16
C PRO A 133 1.72 -37.64 -4.35
N ASP A 134 2.62 -38.40 -4.95
CA ASP A 134 2.33 -39.27 -6.10
C ASP A 134 1.58 -40.55 -5.71
N ASN A 135 0.35 -40.40 -5.23
CA ASN A 135 -0.54 -41.49 -4.92
C ASN A 135 -1.99 -41.02 -4.90
N THR A 136 -2.90 -42.00 -4.84
CA THR A 136 -4.35 -41.78 -4.87
C THR A 136 -4.98 -41.77 -3.47
N LEU A 137 -4.17 -41.56 -2.42
CA LEU A 137 -4.68 -41.51 -1.05
C LEU A 137 -5.41 -40.19 -0.82
N GLN A 138 -6.49 -40.26 -0.04
CA GLN A 138 -7.19 -39.08 0.47
C GLN A 138 -6.35 -38.40 1.55
N ARG A 139 -6.38 -37.07 1.54
CA ARG A 139 -5.59 -36.22 2.44
C ARG A 139 -6.49 -35.16 3.05
N PHE A 140 -6.23 -34.86 4.31
CA PHE A 140 -6.92 -33.81 5.05
C PHE A 140 -6.00 -32.59 5.14
N HIS A 141 -6.58 -31.43 4.87
CA HIS A 141 -5.91 -30.14 4.95
C HIS A 141 -6.68 -29.21 5.87
N SER A 142 -5.94 -28.37 6.59
CA SER A 142 -6.54 -27.34 7.44
C SER A 142 -5.60 -26.16 7.61
N SER A 143 -6.15 -24.96 7.51
CA SER A 143 -5.39 -23.72 7.58
C SER A 143 -6.09 -22.74 8.51
N SER A 144 -5.34 -22.22 9.48
CA SER A 144 -5.83 -21.21 10.41
C SER A 144 -5.84 -19.83 9.76
N MET A 145 -6.84 -19.02 10.08
CA MET A 145 -7.02 -17.68 9.56
C MET A 145 -7.35 -16.72 10.72
N SER A 146 -7.24 -15.42 10.47
CA SER A 146 -7.68 -14.37 11.39
C SER A 146 -8.22 -13.22 10.56
N MET A 147 -9.35 -13.47 9.89
CA MET A 147 -9.95 -12.51 8.95
C MET A 147 -11.34 -12.11 9.40
N LYS A 148 -11.75 -10.91 9.03
CA LYS A 148 -13.13 -10.44 9.21
C LYS A 148 -13.67 -9.90 7.90
N ILE A 149 -14.91 -10.23 7.61
CA ILE A 149 -15.69 -9.61 6.55
C ILE A 149 -16.78 -8.72 7.17
N LYS A 150 -16.93 -7.51 6.65
CA LYS A 150 -17.89 -6.51 7.10
C LYS A 150 -19.30 -6.80 6.55
N PRO A 151 -20.34 -6.11 7.05
CA PRO A 151 -21.69 -6.23 6.51
C PRO A 151 -21.76 -6.12 4.98
N GLY A 152 -22.25 -7.17 4.32
CA GLY A 152 -22.40 -7.23 2.87
C GLY A 152 -21.12 -7.58 2.09
N GLU A 153 -19.96 -7.67 2.74
CA GLU A 153 -18.73 -8.12 2.09
C GLU A 153 -18.78 -9.63 1.84
N GLN A 154 -18.16 -10.02 0.73
CA GLN A 154 -17.96 -11.41 0.35
C GLN A 154 -16.47 -11.75 0.43
N ILE A 155 -16.20 -12.98 0.83
CA ILE A 155 -14.89 -13.61 0.65
C ILE A 155 -15.06 -14.90 -0.12
N CYS A 156 -14.16 -15.09 -1.08
CA CYS A 156 -14.11 -16.29 -1.91
C CYS A 156 -12.76 -16.98 -1.74
N TYR A 157 -12.78 -18.30 -1.84
CA TYR A 157 -11.61 -19.17 -1.77
C TYR A 157 -11.51 -19.94 -3.07
N ARG A 158 -10.31 -19.98 -3.66
CA ARG A 158 -10.03 -20.75 -4.86
C ARG A 158 -8.90 -21.74 -4.64
N TRP A 159 -9.15 -22.98 -5.07
CA TRP A 159 -8.14 -24.03 -5.17
C TRP A 159 -7.70 -24.16 -6.61
N TYR A 160 -6.44 -23.86 -6.88
CA TYR A 160 -5.83 -23.95 -8.20
C TYR A 160 -4.92 -25.16 -8.28
N GLY A 161 -5.35 -26.21 -8.97
CA GLY A 161 -4.53 -27.40 -9.23
C GLY A 161 -3.67 -27.24 -10.49
N TYR A 162 -2.42 -27.69 -10.45
CA TYR A 162 -1.51 -27.62 -11.60
C TYR A 162 -0.40 -28.69 -11.52
N GLN A 163 0.46 -28.72 -12.54
CA GLN A 163 1.37 -29.84 -12.82
C GLN A 163 0.62 -31.18 -12.93
N SER A 164 -0.53 -31.18 -13.61
CA SER A 164 -1.21 -32.43 -13.96
C SER A 164 -0.33 -33.29 -14.86
N GLU A 165 -0.35 -34.60 -14.64
CA GLU A 165 0.47 -35.55 -15.42
C GLU A 165 -0.23 -36.01 -16.70
N ALA A 166 -1.56 -35.83 -16.79
CA ALA A 166 -2.34 -35.98 -18.01
C ALA A 166 -3.60 -35.08 -18.00
N ASP A 167 -4.15 -34.80 -19.19
CA ASP A 167 -5.41 -34.05 -19.35
C ASP A 167 -6.59 -34.77 -18.67
N ALA A 168 -6.64 -36.10 -18.80
CA ALA A 168 -7.65 -36.94 -18.15
C ALA A 168 -7.38 -37.15 -16.64
N GLY A 169 -6.28 -36.60 -16.11
CA GLY A 169 -5.95 -36.65 -14.70
C GLY A 169 -6.98 -35.88 -13.87
N GLU A 170 -7.71 -36.60 -13.04
CA GLU A 170 -8.73 -36.02 -12.17
C GLU A 170 -8.16 -35.61 -10.81
N TRP A 171 -8.71 -34.51 -10.28
CA TRP A 171 -8.56 -34.05 -8.91
C TRP A 171 -9.93 -33.91 -8.26
N GLU A 172 -10.04 -34.41 -7.03
CA GLU A 172 -11.25 -34.42 -6.23
C GLU A 172 -11.04 -33.61 -4.96
N ILE A 173 -12.04 -32.78 -4.63
CA ILE A 173 -12.14 -32.05 -3.35
C ILE A 173 -13.45 -32.40 -2.66
N ASP A 174 -13.40 -32.50 -1.34
CA ASP A 174 -14.50 -33.01 -0.55
C ASP A 174 -14.52 -32.39 0.86
N ASN A 175 -15.68 -32.42 1.51
CA ASN A 175 -15.85 -32.09 2.93
C ASN A 175 -15.21 -30.74 3.33
N ILE A 176 -15.53 -29.68 2.60
CA ILE A 176 -15.02 -28.34 2.90
C ILE A 176 -15.80 -27.78 4.09
N THR A 177 -15.09 -27.27 5.09
CA THR A 177 -15.66 -26.63 6.28
C THR A 177 -14.98 -25.29 6.50
N LEU A 178 -15.77 -24.22 6.55
CA LEU A 178 -15.32 -22.91 6.98
C LEU A 178 -15.65 -22.73 8.46
N SER A 179 -14.67 -22.37 9.27
CA SER A 179 -14.80 -22.19 10.72
C SER A 179 -14.63 -20.72 11.10
N GLY A 180 -15.36 -20.27 12.11
CA GLY A 180 -15.36 -18.87 12.51
C GLY A 180 -16.46 -18.52 13.50
N THR A 181 -16.88 -17.27 13.53
CA THR A 181 -18.00 -16.78 14.36
C THR A 181 -18.74 -15.67 13.63
N VAL A 182 -20.08 -15.74 13.59
CA VAL A 182 -20.90 -14.58 13.23
C VAL A 182 -21.07 -13.73 14.49
N LEU A 183 -20.54 -12.52 14.48
CA LEU A 183 -20.57 -11.67 15.67
C LEU A 183 -22.02 -11.32 16.03
N ALA A 184 -22.31 -11.31 17.34
CA ALA A 184 -23.60 -10.88 17.85
C ALA A 184 -23.89 -9.44 17.40
N PRO A 185 -25.15 -9.12 17.05
CA PRO A 185 -25.48 -7.74 16.74
C PRO A 185 -25.28 -6.93 18.00
N CYS A 186 -24.78 -5.72 17.85
CA CYS A 186 -24.47 -4.90 18.99
C CYS A 186 -25.00 -3.48 18.79
N ALA A 187 -25.32 -2.83 19.91
CA ALA A 187 -26.00 -1.53 19.89
C ALA A 187 -24.97 -0.43 19.65
N ALA A 188 -24.69 -0.16 18.38
CA ALA A 188 -23.87 0.98 18.00
C ALA A 188 -24.54 2.30 18.46
N PRO A 189 -23.75 3.33 18.80
CA PRO A 189 -24.25 4.68 18.99
C PRO A 189 -25.04 5.17 17.75
N THR A 190 -25.89 6.17 17.94
CA THR A 190 -26.81 6.69 16.91
C THR A 190 -26.58 8.16 16.55
N SER A 191 -25.76 8.85 17.33
CA SER A 191 -25.45 10.26 17.18
C SER A 191 -23.94 10.46 17.27
N ILE A 192 -23.46 11.52 16.65
CA ILE A 192 -22.03 11.83 16.55
C ILE A 192 -21.74 13.20 17.15
N GLY A 193 -20.62 13.33 17.86
CA GLY A 193 -20.12 14.61 18.34
C GLY A 193 -19.60 15.55 17.24
N THR A 194 -19.31 16.78 17.62
CA THR A 194 -18.68 17.75 16.72
C THR A 194 -17.17 17.61 16.73
N ILE A 195 -16.52 17.94 15.61
CA ILE A 195 -15.06 17.93 15.51
C ILE A 195 -14.55 19.23 14.87
N THR A 196 -13.44 19.75 15.37
CA THR A 196 -12.87 21.02 14.90
C THR A 196 -11.35 20.99 15.01
N PRO A 197 -10.63 20.94 13.87
CA PRO A 197 -9.20 21.23 13.81
C PRO A 197 -8.92 22.65 14.32
N ASN A 198 -7.90 22.82 15.13
CA ASN A 198 -7.43 24.10 15.65
C ASN A 198 -5.94 24.04 15.96
N THR A 199 -5.33 25.19 16.26
CA THR A 199 -3.91 25.31 16.64
C THR A 199 -3.01 24.48 15.73
N ILE A 200 -2.95 24.89 14.46
CA ILE A 200 -2.23 24.19 13.41
C ILE A 200 -0.82 24.78 13.34
N THR A 201 0.16 23.92 13.10
CA THR A 201 1.55 24.29 12.80
C THR A 201 2.01 23.47 11.59
N PRO A 202 3.26 23.63 11.12
CA PRO A 202 3.74 22.86 9.97
C PRO A 202 3.79 21.34 10.19
N THR A 203 3.94 20.89 11.44
CA THR A 203 4.11 19.46 11.76
C THR A 203 3.14 18.94 12.81
N THR A 204 2.21 19.77 13.26
CA THR A 204 1.22 19.39 14.28
C THR A 204 -0.14 20.03 14.04
N MET A 205 -1.18 19.38 14.53
CA MET A 205 -2.56 19.87 14.52
C MET A 205 -3.21 19.48 15.83
N ARG A 206 -4.00 20.38 16.44
CA ARG A 206 -4.89 20.00 17.54
C ARG A 206 -6.27 19.70 17.00
N LEU A 207 -6.82 18.55 17.38
CA LEU A 207 -8.20 18.19 17.10
C LEU A 207 -9.02 18.39 18.36
N GLN A 208 -9.93 19.37 18.34
CA GLN A 208 -10.95 19.50 19.38
C GLN A 208 -12.13 18.63 19.00
N LEU A 209 -12.44 17.68 19.88
CA LEU A 209 -13.71 16.99 19.85
C LEU A 209 -14.65 17.74 20.79
N GLY A 210 -15.81 18.14 20.29
CA GLY A 210 -16.83 18.81 21.07
C GLY A 210 -17.86 17.82 21.63
N ALA A 211 -18.73 18.36 22.49
CA ALA A 211 -19.88 17.64 23.00
C ALA A 211 -20.85 17.22 21.87
N GLY A 212 -21.73 16.26 22.20
CA GLY A 212 -22.56 15.53 21.24
C GLY A 212 -22.00 14.13 21.02
N GLY A 213 -22.85 13.24 20.51
CA GLY A 213 -22.56 11.81 20.47
C GLY A 213 -23.17 11.07 21.66
N ASP A 214 -23.50 9.80 21.45
CA ASP A 214 -24.03 8.86 22.45
C ASP A 214 -23.13 7.62 22.60
N GLY A 215 -21.90 7.70 22.07
CA GLY A 215 -20.85 6.71 22.30
C GLY A 215 -20.23 6.84 23.69
N VAL A 216 -19.74 5.72 24.23
CA VAL A 216 -18.92 5.71 25.45
C VAL A 216 -17.49 6.16 25.16
N ALA A 217 -17.04 6.02 23.90
CA ALA A 217 -15.75 6.49 23.44
C ALA A 217 -15.76 6.81 21.94
N ARG A 218 -14.71 7.47 21.49
CA ARG A 218 -14.47 7.89 20.11
C ARG A 218 -13.13 7.38 19.61
N ILE A 219 -13.10 6.91 18.38
CA ILE A 219 -11.88 6.55 17.65
C ILE A 219 -11.68 7.50 16.47
N ILE A 220 -10.43 7.85 16.18
CA ILE A 220 -10.08 8.93 15.25
C ILE A 220 -9.16 8.36 14.19
N PHE A 221 -9.65 8.34 12.95
CA PHE A 221 -8.88 7.97 11.77
C PHE A 221 -8.44 9.24 11.05
N MET A 222 -7.22 9.24 10.53
CA MET A 222 -6.66 10.36 9.80
C MET A 222 -5.94 9.87 8.55
N ARG A 223 -6.07 10.61 7.45
CA ARG A 223 -5.43 10.34 6.16
C ARG A 223 -4.86 11.62 5.57
N ALA A 224 -3.68 11.53 4.95
CA ALA A 224 -3.07 12.65 4.24
C ALA A 224 -3.60 12.72 2.79
N GLY A 225 -3.86 13.93 2.29
CA GLY A 225 -4.14 14.20 0.87
C GLY A 225 -5.53 13.80 0.35
N ALA A 226 -6.24 12.89 1.02
CA ALA A 226 -7.56 12.41 0.58
C ALA A 226 -8.51 12.11 1.76
N PRO A 227 -9.84 12.11 1.54
CA PRO A 227 -10.83 11.71 2.55
C PRO A 227 -10.57 10.31 3.12
N VAL A 228 -10.96 10.12 4.38
CA VAL A 228 -10.93 8.83 5.05
C VAL A 228 -12.10 7.97 4.54
N GLU A 229 -11.79 6.86 3.90
CA GLU A 229 -12.77 5.88 3.40
C GLU A 229 -12.86 4.63 4.29
N ALA A 230 -11.86 4.43 5.15
CA ALA A 230 -11.83 3.32 6.10
C ALA A 230 -12.93 3.47 7.17
N ILE A 231 -13.66 2.38 7.41
CA ILE A 231 -14.68 2.25 8.44
C ILE A 231 -14.22 1.19 9.46
N PRO A 232 -14.32 1.45 10.78
CA PRO A 232 -13.96 0.47 11.79
C PRO A 232 -14.85 -0.78 11.71
N CYS A 233 -14.25 -1.93 11.95
CA CYS A 233 -14.92 -3.21 12.04
C CYS A 233 -15.57 -3.38 13.42
N GLN A 234 -16.80 -3.89 13.43
CA GLN A 234 -17.49 -4.20 14.68
C GLN A 234 -16.72 -5.26 15.49
N GLY A 235 -16.55 -5.01 16.78
CA GLY A 235 -15.84 -5.90 17.70
C GLY A 235 -14.31 -5.80 17.66
N ASP A 236 -13.74 -5.00 16.76
CA ASP A 236 -12.29 -4.78 16.73
C ASP A 236 -11.85 -3.76 17.77
N SER A 237 -10.70 -4.04 18.39
CA SER A 237 -9.93 -3.04 19.13
C SER A 237 -8.83 -2.49 18.23
N TYR A 238 -8.55 -1.20 18.38
CA TYR A 238 -7.48 -0.53 17.63
C TYR A 238 -6.45 0.08 18.58
N VAL A 239 -5.19 0.02 18.16
CA VAL A 239 -4.09 0.74 18.79
C VAL A 239 -3.99 2.13 18.15
N ALA A 240 -4.16 3.15 18.98
CA ALA A 240 -4.05 4.54 18.57
C ALA A 240 -2.71 5.14 19.01
N ASP A 241 -2.09 5.95 18.15
CA ASP A 241 -0.94 6.79 18.51
C ASP A 241 -1.15 8.21 17.98
N ASN A 242 -0.77 9.22 18.75
CA ASN A 242 -0.96 10.61 18.32
C ASN A 242 0.18 11.15 17.44
N HIS A 243 1.17 10.33 17.12
CA HIS A 243 2.08 10.52 16.00
C HIS A 243 1.47 9.88 14.74
N PHE A 244 1.20 10.70 13.73
CA PHE A 244 0.61 10.23 12.48
C PHE A 244 1.53 9.17 11.83
N GLY A 245 0.98 7.98 11.58
CA GLY A 245 1.72 6.83 11.02
C GLY A 245 2.06 5.72 12.04
N ASP A 246 2.01 6.01 13.35
CA ASP A 246 2.44 5.05 14.39
C ASP A 246 1.29 4.21 14.99
N GLY A 247 0.03 4.60 14.73
CA GLY A 247 -1.16 3.82 15.10
C GLY A 247 -1.47 2.72 14.08
N ASP A 248 -2.48 1.91 14.38
CA ASP A 248 -2.95 0.87 13.44
C ASP A 248 -3.30 1.49 12.07
N GLN A 249 -2.87 0.83 11.00
CA GLN A 249 -3.24 1.21 9.64
C GLN A 249 -4.56 0.52 9.27
N VAL A 250 -5.59 1.32 8.98
CA VAL A 250 -6.97 0.85 8.73
C VAL A 250 -7.41 0.98 7.27
N GLY A 251 -6.51 1.48 6.42
CA GLY A 251 -6.65 1.63 4.99
C GLY A 251 -5.40 2.29 4.38
N PRO A 252 -5.35 2.49 3.05
CA PRO A 252 -4.23 3.17 2.39
C PRO A 252 -3.97 4.54 3.04
N ASP A 253 -2.75 4.73 3.55
CA ASP A 253 -2.29 5.93 4.27
C ASP A 253 -3.25 6.46 5.35
N THR A 254 -4.05 5.58 5.95
CA THR A 254 -5.06 5.92 6.94
C THR A 254 -4.72 5.26 8.27
N TYR A 255 -4.50 6.07 9.30
CA TYR A 255 -4.01 5.62 10.60
C TYR A 255 -4.95 6.01 11.74
N VAL A 256 -4.98 5.19 12.78
CA VAL A 256 -5.69 5.50 14.02
C VAL A 256 -4.86 6.47 14.86
N VAL A 257 -5.28 7.73 14.92
CA VAL A 257 -4.51 8.80 15.57
C VAL A 257 -4.99 9.19 16.97
N GLY A 258 -6.06 8.55 17.44
CA GLY A 258 -6.57 8.78 18.79
C GLY A 258 -7.74 7.90 19.19
N LEU A 259 -7.82 7.64 20.49
CA LEU A 259 -8.93 6.96 21.15
C LEU A 259 -9.23 7.69 22.46
N THR A 260 -10.49 8.08 22.69
CA THR A 260 -10.84 8.87 23.87
C THR A 260 -12.28 8.66 24.32
N ALA A 261 -12.48 8.58 25.64
CA ALA A 261 -13.79 8.55 26.29
C ALA A 261 -14.24 9.93 26.82
N SER A 262 -13.51 11.00 26.50
CA SER A 262 -13.83 12.35 26.96
C SER A 262 -14.64 13.11 25.92
N ASP A 263 -15.79 13.67 26.31
CA ASP A 263 -16.68 14.46 25.44
C ASP A 263 -16.06 15.78 24.95
N ASN A 264 -15.01 16.28 25.61
CA ASN A 264 -14.31 17.51 25.22
C ASN A 264 -12.79 17.30 25.07
N ALA A 265 -12.39 16.18 24.47
CA ALA A 265 -11.00 15.88 24.22
C ALA A 265 -10.36 16.91 23.27
N ASN A 266 -9.13 17.32 23.60
CA ASN A 266 -8.31 18.14 22.74
C ASN A 266 -6.99 17.41 22.52
N ILE A 267 -6.82 16.81 21.34
CA ILE A 267 -5.74 15.86 21.05
C ILE A 267 -4.73 16.56 20.15
N LEU A 268 -3.45 16.55 20.57
CA LEU A 268 -2.36 17.02 19.71
C LEU A 268 -1.90 15.88 18.83
N ILE A 269 -2.06 16.04 17.52
CA ILE A 269 -1.49 15.14 16.51
C ILE A 269 -0.14 15.70 16.05
N THR A 270 0.85 14.85 15.95
CA THR A 270 2.24 15.17 15.55
C THR A 270 2.67 14.34 14.34
N GLY A 271 3.86 14.60 13.79
CA GLY A 271 4.38 13.83 12.65
C GLY A 271 3.74 14.23 11.32
N LEU A 272 3.10 15.39 11.25
CA LEU A 272 2.47 15.87 10.02
C LEU A 272 3.50 16.49 9.08
N SER A 273 3.24 16.44 7.79
CA SER A 273 4.04 17.11 6.76
C SER A 273 3.53 18.53 6.54
N PRO A 274 4.41 19.54 6.37
CA PRO A 274 4.02 20.92 6.06
C PRO A 274 3.19 21.03 4.77
N GLY A 275 2.28 22.01 4.73
CA GLY A 275 1.43 22.30 3.55
C GLY A 275 0.49 21.17 3.11
N THR A 276 0.33 20.14 3.94
CA THR A 276 -0.43 18.94 3.59
C THR A 276 -1.82 19.02 4.19
N THR A 277 -2.85 18.79 3.36
CA THR A 277 -4.22 18.66 3.86
C THR A 277 -4.41 17.28 4.45
N TYR A 278 -4.86 17.24 5.69
CA TYR A 278 -5.24 16.01 6.37
C TYR A 278 -6.75 15.97 6.56
N TYR A 279 -7.32 14.80 6.27
CA TYR A 279 -8.73 14.49 6.48
C TYR A 279 -8.86 13.59 7.70
N VAL A 280 -9.88 13.84 8.50
CA VAL A 280 -10.14 13.15 9.76
C VAL A 280 -11.56 12.60 9.72
N ALA A 281 -11.72 11.35 10.15
CA ALA A 281 -13.01 10.74 10.46
C ALA A 281 -13.02 10.28 11.91
N VAL A 282 -14.04 10.68 12.67
CA VAL A 282 -14.24 10.28 14.07
C VAL A 282 -15.48 9.42 14.18
N TYR A 283 -15.33 8.23 14.75
CA TYR A 283 -16.40 7.27 14.94
C TYR A 283 -16.71 7.13 16.44
N GLU A 284 -17.99 7.19 16.78
CA GLU A 284 -18.49 6.88 18.13
C GLU A 284 -18.57 5.38 18.31
N PHE A 285 -18.26 4.90 19.50
CA PHE A 285 -18.45 3.49 19.83
C PHE A 285 -18.80 3.23 21.29
N SER A 286 -19.48 2.11 21.50
CA SER A 286 -19.82 1.57 22.82
C SER A 286 -19.59 0.07 22.79
N SER A 287 -18.77 -0.48 23.70
CA SER A 287 -18.44 -1.92 23.72
C SER A 287 -17.93 -2.48 22.38
N LEU A 288 -17.06 -1.71 21.69
CA LEU A 288 -16.53 -1.99 20.34
C LEU A 288 -17.61 -2.07 19.23
N CYS A 289 -18.77 -1.47 19.49
CA CYS A 289 -19.82 -1.25 18.49
C CYS A 289 -19.70 0.14 17.92
N TYR A 290 -19.28 0.23 16.66
CA TYR A 290 -18.99 1.49 16.01
C TYR A 290 -20.20 2.01 15.24
N TYR A 291 -20.47 3.30 15.36
CA TYR A 291 -21.45 3.96 14.50
C TYR A 291 -20.81 4.26 13.15
N ASN A 292 -21.25 3.58 12.08
CA ASN A 292 -20.60 3.63 10.76
C ASN A 292 -20.67 5.01 10.06
N THR A 293 -21.37 6.00 10.62
CA THR A 293 -21.40 7.37 10.10
C THR A 293 -20.47 8.25 10.95
N PRO A 294 -19.29 8.62 10.44
CA PRO A 294 -18.34 9.43 11.20
C PRO A 294 -18.69 10.92 11.17
N ALA A 295 -18.11 11.68 12.10
CA ALA A 295 -17.90 13.11 11.91
C ALA A 295 -16.63 13.31 11.10
N THR A 296 -16.69 14.17 10.09
CA THR A 296 -15.56 14.43 9.19
C THR A 296 -15.12 15.88 9.24
N ALA A 297 -13.82 16.10 9.21
CA ALA A 297 -13.21 17.41 9.09
C ALA A 297 -11.90 17.31 8.33
N SER A 298 -11.42 18.44 7.85
CA SER A 298 -10.11 18.53 7.21
C SER A 298 -9.46 19.85 7.55
N ALA A 299 -8.13 19.86 7.59
CA ALA A 299 -7.35 21.09 7.64
C ALA A 299 -5.97 20.87 7.01
N ALA A 300 -5.43 21.92 6.41
CA ALA A 300 -4.05 21.95 5.93
C ALA A 300 -3.13 22.36 7.06
N THR A 301 -2.01 21.65 7.22
CA THR A 301 -0.90 22.14 8.04
C THR A 301 -0.35 23.43 7.46
N ASP A 302 0.21 24.27 8.32
CA ASP A 302 0.87 25.48 7.85
C ASP A 302 2.02 25.11 6.92
N CYS A 303 2.22 25.90 5.88
CA CYS A 303 3.43 25.75 5.09
C CYS A 303 4.65 26.23 5.88
N HIS A 304 5.77 25.56 5.69
CA HIS A 304 7.06 25.96 6.20
C HIS A 304 8.14 25.55 5.21
N VAL A 305 9.21 26.36 5.16
CA VAL A 305 10.36 26.01 4.35
C VAL A 305 10.93 24.67 4.81
N ALA A 306 11.11 23.75 3.87
CA ALA A 306 11.67 22.43 4.12
C ALA A 306 12.73 22.13 3.07
N SER A 307 13.74 21.35 3.41
CA SER A 307 14.73 20.94 2.39
C SER A 307 14.07 20.01 1.37
N PRO A 308 14.51 20.00 0.11
CA PRO A 308 14.09 18.97 -0.82
C PRO A 308 14.42 17.57 -0.28
N ALA A 309 13.70 16.56 -0.74
CA ALA A 309 14.08 15.17 -0.53
C ALA A 309 15.03 14.73 -1.65
N TYR A 310 15.98 13.86 -1.31
CA TYR A 310 16.91 13.30 -2.28
C TYR A 310 16.17 12.38 -3.25
N ALA A 311 16.33 12.61 -4.56
CA ALA A 311 16.03 11.60 -5.55
C ALA A 311 17.33 10.94 -5.97
N GLU A 312 18.05 11.43 -7.00
CA GLU A 312 19.21 10.72 -7.57
C GLU A 312 20.23 11.63 -8.27
N MET A 313 21.46 11.15 -8.47
CA MET A 313 22.52 11.86 -9.20
C MET A 313 23.29 10.90 -10.10
N THR A 314 23.55 11.31 -11.33
CA THR A 314 24.30 10.52 -12.32
C THR A 314 25.32 11.40 -13.03
N ALA A 315 26.44 10.80 -13.44
CA ALA A 315 27.41 11.43 -14.33
C ALA A 315 27.25 10.85 -15.75
N PRO A 316 26.42 11.45 -16.63
CA PRO A 316 26.16 10.95 -17.98
C PRO A 316 27.33 11.18 -18.96
N LEU A 317 28.56 11.19 -18.42
CA LEU A 317 29.84 11.40 -19.09
C LEU A 317 30.10 12.84 -19.59
N ASP A 318 31.33 13.09 -20.04
CA ASP A 318 31.77 14.31 -20.75
C ASP A 318 31.53 15.64 -20.02
N GLY A 319 31.95 15.71 -18.77
CA GLY A 319 31.93 16.94 -17.99
C GLY A 319 30.53 17.36 -17.59
N ARG A 320 29.64 16.37 -17.41
CA ARG A 320 28.24 16.56 -17.03
C ARG A 320 27.89 15.82 -15.76
N VAL A 321 26.97 16.40 -15.00
CA VAL A 321 26.27 15.77 -13.88
C VAL A 321 24.80 16.06 -14.03
N SER A 322 23.99 15.03 -14.10
CA SER A 322 22.54 15.11 -14.04
C SER A 322 22.07 14.83 -12.61
N MET A 323 21.06 15.56 -12.17
CA MET A 323 20.48 15.40 -10.85
C MET A 323 18.96 15.50 -10.94
N LEU A 324 18.31 14.69 -10.11
CA LEU A 324 16.87 14.69 -9.86
C LEU A 324 16.68 14.91 -8.36
N TRP A 325 15.65 15.67 -7.97
CA TRP A 325 15.26 15.87 -6.58
C TRP A 325 13.75 15.99 -6.47
N THR A 326 13.22 15.88 -5.25
CA THR A 326 11.79 16.10 -4.99
C THR A 326 11.62 17.40 -4.20
N ASN A 327 10.86 18.35 -4.73
CA ASN A 327 10.55 19.57 -4.01
C ASN A 327 9.63 19.28 -2.81
N PRO A 328 9.82 19.97 -1.68
CA PRO A 328 8.86 19.89 -0.61
C PRO A 328 7.52 20.50 -1.08
N GLY A 329 6.41 20.13 -0.42
CA GLY A 329 5.09 20.69 -0.75
C GLY A 329 4.99 22.21 -0.63
N CYS A 330 5.95 22.86 0.07
CA CYS A 330 6.04 24.31 0.21
C CYS A 330 7.42 24.81 -0.24
N ALA A 331 7.56 25.13 -1.53
CA ALA A 331 8.71 25.83 -2.08
C ALA A 331 8.25 26.79 -3.19
N ASP A 332 8.64 28.05 -3.09
CA ASP A 332 8.42 29.07 -4.13
C ASP A 332 9.54 29.00 -5.19
N GLN A 333 10.74 28.55 -4.78
CA GLN A 333 11.93 28.49 -5.60
C GLN A 333 12.93 27.47 -5.05
N VAL A 334 13.78 26.95 -5.93
CA VAL A 334 14.93 26.10 -5.67
C VAL A 334 16.18 26.82 -6.17
N LEU A 335 17.26 26.77 -5.39
CA LEU A 335 18.61 27.18 -5.77
C LEU A 335 19.53 25.96 -5.73
N VAL A 336 20.27 25.72 -6.81
CA VAL A 336 21.31 24.69 -6.87
C VAL A 336 22.66 25.34 -7.06
N LEU A 337 23.62 24.95 -6.23
CA LEU A 337 25.03 25.35 -6.31
C LEU A 337 25.89 24.15 -6.71
N ALA A 338 26.99 24.43 -7.43
CA ALA A 338 28.06 23.47 -7.72
C ALA A 338 29.42 24.07 -7.37
N SER A 339 30.36 23.24 -6.92
CA SER A 339 31.70 23.66 -6.47
C SER A 339 32.72 22.50 -6.53
N PRO A 340 34.03 22.73 -6.77
CA PRO A 340 35.06 21.70 -6.72
C PRO A 340 35.62 21.53 -5.29
N SER A 341 34.93 22.08 -4.30
CA SER A 341 35.27 22.04 -2.87
C SER A 341 33.98 22.07 -2.04
N PRO A 342 33.99 21.59 -0.79
CA PRO A 342 32.80 21.57 0.06
C PRO A 342 32.10 22.93 0.11
N ILE A 343 30.81 22.95 -0.22
CA ILE A 343 30.01 24.17 -0.20
C ILE A 343 29.68 24.51 1.25
N SER A 344 30.00 25.74 1.68
CA SER A 344 29.57 26.30 2.96
C SER A 344 28.92 27.67 2.74
N GLY A 345 28.07 28.08 3.68
CA GLY A 345 27.26 29.29 3.58
C GLY A 345 25.77 29.00 3.44
N THR A 346 24.96 30.05 3.52
CA THR A 346 23.51 29.98 3.37
C THR A 346 23.03 31.12 2.48
N PRO A 347 22.06 30.90 1.59
CA PRO A 347 21.54 31.97 0.75
C PRO A 347 20.89 33.08 1.60
N THR A 348 20.91 34.29 1.07
CA THR A 348 20.33 35.50 1.67
C THR A 348 19.29 36.11 0.73
N GLY A 349 18.46 37.01 1.27
CA GLY A 349 17.42 37.70 0.48
C GLY A 349 16.42 36.73 -0.14
N ASP A 350 15.87 37.13 -1.29
CA ASP A 350 14.88 36.37 -2.08
C ASP A 350 15.52 35.55 -3.21
N GLY A 351 16.85 35.49 -3.26
CA GLY A 351 17.59 34.76 -4.30
C GLY A 351 17.74 35.47 -5.63
N SER A 352 17.14 36.66 -5.82
CA SER A 352 17.22 37.41 -7.10
C SER A 352 18.66 37.79 -7.52
N GLN A 353 19.58 37.81 -6.56
CA GLN A 353 21.01 38.05 -6.77
C GLN A 353 21.77 36.85 -7.34
N TYR A 354 21.21 35.63 -7.27
CA TYR A 354 21.82 34.42 -7.80
C TYR A 354 21.37 34.21 -9.24
N VAL A 355 22.16 34.71 -10.20
CA VAL A 355 21.91 34.47 -11.62
C VAL A 355 22.57 33.14 -12.01
N PRO A 356 21.79 32.08 -12.26
CA PRO A 356 22.35 30.75 -12.51
C PRO A 356 22.88 30.62 -13.93
N ASN A 357 23.77 29.65 -14.14
CA ASN A 357 24.09 29.13 -15.46
C ASN A 357 24.34 27.63 -15.38
N VAL A 358 23.72 26.86 -16.27
CA VAL A 358 23.89 25.39 -16.34
C VAL A 358 25.33 24.98 -16.65
N MET A 359 26.15 25.87 -17.21
CA MET A 359 27.60 25.69 -17.33
C MET A 359 28.29 26.14 -16.04
N TYR A 360 28.95 25.21 -15.36
CA TYR A 360 29.68 25.48 -14.12
C TYR A 360 30.70 26.61 -14.29
N GLY A 361 30.73 27.53 -13.33
CA GLY A 361 31.61 28.71 -13.34
C GLY A 361 31.08 29.92 -14.13
N ALA A 362 29.99 29.78 -14.88
CA ALA A 362 29.39 30.89 -15.65
C ALA A 362 28.25 31.64 -14.93
N GLY A 363 27.82 31.14 -13.76
CA GLY A 363 26.86 31.83 -12.88
C GLY A 363 27.49 32.99 -12.10
N THR A 364 26.67 33.81 -11.44
CA THR A 364 27.17 34.89 -10.59
C THR A 364 27.84 34.37 -9.33
N TYR A 365 29.08 34.80 -9.08
CA TYR A 365 29.72 34.60 -7.77
C TYR A 365 28.98 35.41 -6.69
N SER A 366 28.71 34.78 -5.54
CA SER A 366 28.22 35.46 -4.33
C SER A 366 29.17 35.20 -3.16
N ALA A 367 29.35 36.23 -2.32
CA ALA A 367 30.07 36.13 -1.05
C ALA A 367 29.29 35.37 0.04
N ASP A 368 28.02 35.02 -0.20
CA ASP A 368 27.22 34.20 0.71
C ASP A 368 27.75 32.77 0.84
N PHE A 369 28.53 32.30 -0.13
CA PHE A 369 29.04 30.94 -0.21
C PHE A 369 30.57 30.88 -0.28
N SER A 370 31.12 29.69 0.00
CA SER A 370 32.53 29.37 -0.17
C SER A 370 33.04 29.69 -1.58
N ALA A 371 34.28 30.18 -1.69
CA ALA A 371 34.90 30.48 -2.97
C ALA A 371 34.86 29.28 -3.93
N GLY A 372 34.47 29.52 -5.18
CA GLY A 372 34.30 28.48 -6.20
C GLY A 372 32.91 27.83 -6.24
N ALA A 373 32.00 28.19 -5.32
CA ALA A 373 30.60 27.82 -5.44
C ALA A 373 29.86 28.78 -6.38
N TYR A 374 29.22 28.23 -7.42
CA TYR A 374 28.46 28.99 -8.40
C TYR A 374 27.02 28.47 -8.48
N PRO A 375 26.02 29.36 -8.62
CA PRO A 375 24.65 28.96 -8.90
C PRO A 375 24.55 28.36 -10.30
N VAL A 376 24.06 27.13 -10.35
CA VAL A 376 23.84 26.39 -11.60
C VAL A 376 22.36 26.29 -11.97
N TYR A 377 21.46 26.53 -11.01
CA TYR A 377 20.02 26.59 -11.25
C TYR A 377 19.30 27.48 -10.23
N VAL A 378 18.30 28.21 -10.71
CA VAL A 378 17.29 28.91 -9.91
C VAL A 378 15.94 28.76 -10.61
N GLY A 379 14.94 28.20 -9.95
CA GLY A 379 13.62 27.95 -10.56
C GLY A 379 12.73 27.04 -9.70
N THR A 380 11.71 26.42 -10.30
CA THR A 380 10.76 25.52 -9.61
C THR A 380 10.85 24.07 -10.08
N GLY A 381 11.83 23.76 -10.95
CA GLY A 381 12.03 22.43 -11.48
C GLY A 381 12.53 21.45 -10.43
N GLU A 382 12.64 20.20 -10.86
CA GLU A 382 13.01 19.05 -10.03
C GLU A 382 14.18 18.26 -10.63
N HIS A 383 14.74 18.73 -11.75
CA HIS A 383 15.87 18.12 -12.42
C HIS A 383 16.79 19.16 -13.04
N LEU A 384 18.06 18.79 -13.23
CA LEU A 384 19.07 19.63 -13.85
C LEU A 384 20.20 18.77 -14.42
N THR A 385 20.72 19.15 -15.59
CA THR A 385 22.03 18.68 -16.06
C THR A 385 23.02 19.85 -16.05
N VAL A 386 24.02 19.76 -15.17
CA VAL A 386 25.14 20.70 -15.09
C VAL A 386 26.19 20.29 -16.12
N THR A 387 26.78 21.26 -16.80
CA THR A 387 27.78 21.09 -17.85
C THR A 387 29.05 21.88 -17.55
N GLY A 388 30.12 21.69 -18.34
CA GLY A 388 31.38 22.44 -18.16
C GLY A 388 32.17 22.02 -16.91
N LEU A 389 31.90 20.82 -16.40
CA LEU A 389 32.65 20.21 -15.31
C LEU A 389 33.90 19.51 -15.86
N SER A 390 34.94 19.42 -15.05
CA SER A 390 36.17 18.69 -15.42
C SER A 390 36.04 17.21 -15.04
N ASN A 391 36.25 16.31 -16.01
CA ASN A 391 36.26 14.88 -15.74
C ASN A 391 37.38 14.50 -14.75
N GLY A 392 37.08 13.53 -13.87
CA GLY A 392 37.96 13.09 -12.79
C GLY A 392 38.08 14.08 -11.62
N THR A 393 37.34 15.19 -11.62
CA THR A 393 37.31 16.16 -10.51
C THR A 393 36.06 15.93 -9.66
N LEU A 394 36.23 15.79 -8.34
CA LEU A 394 35.10 15.69 -7.42
C LEU A 394 34.39 17.05 -7.31
N TYR A 395 33.10 17.09 -7.63
CA TYR A 395 32.24 18.25 -7.41
C TYR A 395 31.29 18.01 -6.25
N TYR A 396 31.01 19.08 -5.52
CA TYR A 396 30.05 19.19 -4.44
C TYR A 396 28.85 19.98 -4.94
N PHE A 397 27.65 19.49 -4.62
CA PHE A 397 26.39 20.14 -4.94
C PHE A 397 25.61 20.45 -3.67
N ALA A 398 24.86 21.55 -3.69
CA ALA A 398 23.96 21.94 -2.61
C ALA A 398 22.65 22.47 -3.20
N ILE A 399 21.53 21.91 -2.75
CA ILE A 399 20.17 22.32 -3.14
C ILE A 399 19.51 22.99 -1.92
N PHE A 400 18.97 24.18 -2.14
CA PHE A 400 18.17 24.93 -1.18
C PHE A 400 16.80 25.20 -1.76
N THR A 401 15.77 25.20 -0.92
CA THR A 401 14.45 25.75 -1.28
C THR A 401 14.25 27.08 -0.58
N TYR A 402 13.46 27.94 -1.20
CA TYR A 402 12.99 29.19 -0.65
C TYR A 402 11.48 29.14 -0.50
N TYR A 403 10.99 29.54 0.67
CA TYR A 403 9.57 29.69 0.89
C TYR A 403 9.31 30.86 1.85
N ASN A 404 8.47 31.79 1.43
CA ASN A 404 7.98 32.90 2.26
C ASN A 404 9.07 33.63 3.07
N GLY A 405 10.13 34.08 2.40
CA GLY A 405 11.19 34.86 3.06
C GLY A 405 12.30 34.04 3.70
N SER A 406 12.22 32.70 3.70
CA SER A 406 13.17 31.82 4.39
C SER A 406 13.77 30.79 3.43
N TRP A 407 15.06 30.52 3.60
CA TRP A 407 15.77 29.44 2.91
C TRP A 407 15.83 28.18 3.78
N SER A 408 15.77 27.00 3.15
CA SER A 408 15.99 25.72 3.82
C SER A 408 17.44 25.55 4.27
N VAL A 409 17.70 24.52 5.07
CA VAL A 409 19.06 23.97 5.14
C VAL A 409 19.43 23.31 3.80
N ALA A 410 20.72 23.20 3.51
CA ALA A 410 21.19 22.60 2.27
C ALA A 410 20.97 21.09 2.28
N LEU A 411 20.43 20.56 1.19
CA LEU A 411 20.57 19.17 0.81
C LEU A 411 21.86 19.03 -0.03
N THR A 412 22.82 18.19 0.39
CA THR A 412 24.17 18.16 -0.19
C THR A 412 24.58 16.80 -0.76
N PHE A 413 25.33 16.83 -1.86
CA PHE A 413 25.79 15.65 -2.60
C PHE A 413 27.18 15.86 -3.19
N THR A 414 27.79 14.78 -3.68
CA THR A 414 29.03 14.84 -4.42
C THR A 414 28.99 13.90 -5.62
N GLU A 415 29.61 14.32 -6.73
CA GLU A 415 29.74 13.48 -7.92
C GLU A 415 31.06 13.79 -8.64
N THR A 416 31.63 12.79 -9.31
CA THR A 416 32.82 12.93 -10.13
C THR A 416 32.46 12.64 -11.59
N PRO A 417 32.34 13.66 -12.46
CA PRO A 417 32.15 13.45 -13.88
C PRO A 417 33.27 12.56 -14.44
N VAL A 418 32.93 11.62 -15.30
CA VAL A 418 33.89 10.73 -15.95
C VAL A 418 33.97 11.07 -17.44
N ASN A 419 35.09 10.73 -18.08
CA ASN A 419 35.20 10.86 -19.53
C ASN A 419 34.11 10.04 -20.23
N GLY A 420 33.60 10.56 -21.35
CA GLY A 420 32.95 9.77 -22.36
C GLY A 420 33.78 8.54 -22.67
N CYS A 421 33.11 7.43 -22.96
CA CYS A 421 33.77 6.35 -23.68
C CYS A 421 34.36 6.95 -24.97
N ASP A 422 35.55 6.52 -25.37
CA ASP A 422 36.04 6.81 -26.72
C ASP A 422 34.90 6.44 -27.68
N GLU A 423 34.46 7.39 -28.51
CA GLU A 423 33.32 7.21 -29.42
C GLU A 423 33.38 5.81 -30.05
N LEU A 424 32.49 4.91 -29.64
CA LEU A 424 32.16 3.73 -30.42
C LEU A 424 31.43 4.29 -31.62
N GLY A 425 32.20 4.64 -32.67
CA GLY A 425 31.78 5.54 -33.73
C GLY A 425 30.33 5.35 -34.19
N GLY A 426 29.48 6.34 -33.88
CA GLY A 426 28.14 6.49 -34.46
C GLY A 426 26.95 5.99 -33.64
N ASP A 427 27.13 5.43 -32.44
CA ASP A 427 26.02 4.84 -31.69
C ASP A 427 25.21 5.88 -30.89
N HIS A 428 24.15 6.43 -31.49
CA HIS A 428 23.15 7.23 -30.79
C HIS A 428 22.08 6.30 -30.22
N VAL A 429 22.09 6.10 -28.91
CA VAL A 429 20.93 5.57 -28.17
C VAL A 429 20.00 6.73 -27.87
N PHE A 430 18.74 6.67 -28.31
CA PHE A 430 17.75 7.71 -28.04
C PHE A 430 16.37 7.12 -27.80
N VAL A 431 15.52 7.88 -27.09
CA VAL A 431 14.11 7.56 -26.95
C VAL A 431 13.41 7.86 -28.26
N ASN A 432 12.89 6.82 -28.90
CA ASN A 432 12.13 6.95 -30.13
C ASN A 432 10.68 7.32 -29.84
N GLU A 433 10.06 6.65 -28.88
CA GLU A 433 8.62 6.77 -28.60
C GLU A 433 8.31 6.56 -27.10
N PHE A 434 7.24 7.20 -26.63
CA PHE A 434 6.64 6.97 -25.32
C PHE A 434 5.29 6.30 -25.50
N HIS A 435 5.12 5.12 -24.93
CA HIS A 435 3.83 4.44 -24.88
C HIS A 435 3.12 4.83 -23.58
N TYR A 436 2.01 5.54 -23.70
CA TYR A 436 1.18 6.00 -22.58
C TYR A 436 -0.29 5.61 -22.79
N TRP A 437 -1.02 5.45 -21.69
CA TRP A 437 -2.42 5.05 -21.69
C TRP A 437 -3.32 6.09 -22.41
N ASP A 438 -3.99 5.69 -23.49
CA ASP A 438 -4.99 6.52 -24.20
C ASP A 438 -6.42 5.93 -24.24
N ALA A 439 -6.65 4.78 -23.56
CA ALA A 439 -7.91 4.12 -23.17
C ALA A 439 -8.15 2.73 -23.79
N GLY A 440 -8.45 1.76 -22.90
CA GLY A 440 -8.95 0.43 -23.25
C GLY A 440 -7.83 -0.59 -23.38
N VAL A 441 -7.73 -1.46 -22.36
CA VAL A 441 -6.74 -2.52 -22.10
C VAL A 441 -5.29 -2.03 -21.91
N ASP A 442 -4.75 -2.36 -20.73
CA ASP A 442 -3.37 -2.09 -20.31
C ASP A 442 -2.42 -3.06 -21.04
N GLN A 443 -1.87 -2.62 -22.18
CA GLN A 443 -0.82 -3.34 -22.90
C GLN A 443 0.26 -2.34 -23.34
N ASP A 444 1.51 -2.68 -23.06
CA ASP A 444 2.74 -1.99 -23.49
C ASP A 444 2.91 -0.53 -23.01
N GLU A 445 2.68 -0.24 -21.73
CA GLU A 445 3.19 1.00 -21.12
C GLU A 445 4.72 0.96 -21.02
N GLY A 446 5.41 1.94 -21.61
CA GLY A 446 6.88 1.92 -21.64
C GLY A 446 7.53 2.99 -22.52
N VAL A 447 8.85 2.95 -22.59
CA VAL A 447 9.68 3.84 -23.42
C VAL A 447 10.40 2.99 -24.46
N GLU A 448 10.23 3.31 -25.75
CA GLU A 448 10.97 2.67 -26.82
C GLU A 448 12.33 3.35 -27.00
N ILE A 449 13.39 2.55 -26.91
CA ILE A 449 14.76 3.00 -27.09
C ILE A 449 15.29 2.44 -28.41
N ILE A 450 15.81 3.31 -29.28
CA ILE A 450 16.52 2.91 -30.50
C ILE A 450 18.02 3.06 -30.27
N GLY A 451 18.74 2.01 -30.65
CA GLY A 451 20.18 1.99 -30.78
C GLY A 451 20.60 0.98 -31.86
N PRO A 452 21.85 1.04 -32.33
CA PRO A 452 22.39 0.03 -33.22
C PRO A 452 22.29 -1.40 -32.65
N ALA A 453 22.16 -2.40 -33.52
CA ALA A 453 22.02 -3.77 -33.07
C ALA A 453 23.23 -4.22 -32.21
N GLY A 454 22.98 -4.66 -30.97
CA GLY A 454 24.03 -5.04 -30.02
C GLY A 454 24.44 -3.95 -29.03
N THR A 455 23.74 -2.81 -28.99
CA THR A 455 23.89 -1.81 -27.92
C THR A 455 23.75 -2.47 -26.54
N ASP A 456 24.76 -2.27 -25.69
CA ASP A 456 24.72 -2.68 -24.30
C ASP A 456 23.93 -1.67 -23.46
N LEU A 457 22.71 -2.05 -23.07
CA LEU A 457 21.84 -1.21 -22.26
C LEU A 457 22.10 -1.36 -20.75
N SER A 458 23.02 -2.23 -20.32
CA SER A 458 23.31 -2.44 -18.89
C SER A 458 23.93 -1.23 -18.19
N LEU A 459 24.38 -0.24 -18.97
CA LEU A 459 24.94 1.03 -18.51
C LEU A 459 23.91 2.18 -18.53
N TYR A 460 22.65 1.90 -18.92
CA TYR A 460 21.59 2.90 -19.03
C TYR A 460 20.48 2.60 -18.02
N GLU A 461 19.94 3.66 -17.42
CA GLU A 461 18.79 3.60 -16.53
C GLU A 461 17.79 4.68 -16.94
N VAL A 462 16.50 4.31 -16.98
CA VAL A 462 15.41 5.22 -17.36
C VAL A 462 14.71 5.66 -16.08
N TYR A 463 14.73 6.97 -15.82
CA TYR A 463 13.92 7.59 -14.78
C TYR A 463 12.69 8.22 -15.44
N ILE A 464 11.51 7.84 -14.95
CA ILE A 464 10.21 8.31 -15.43
C ILE A 464 9.55 9.16 -14.36
#